data_AF-A0A4V3I659-F1
#
_entry.id   AF-A0A4V3I659-F1
#
_cell.length_a   1.000
_cell.length_b   1.000
_cell.length_c   1.000
_cell.angle_alpha   90.00
_cell.angle_beta   90.00
_cell.angle_gamma   90.00
#
_symmetry.space_group_name_H-M   'P 1'
#
loop_
_entity.id
_entity.type
_entity.pdbx_description
1 polymer ?
#
loop_
_entity_poly.entity_id
_entity_poly.type
_entity_poly.pdbx_seq_one_letter_code
_entity_poly.pdbx_strand_id
1 'polypeptide(L)'
;MQVYGSTTDDATRCVHYGTVLDIVAIKFRCCGRYYPCFQCHAEGETHPARRWPMADWAQEAILCGECHTELSILAYRQATSCPACGAAFNERCGLHAHLYFEVPEPVSEPVPAPGPTPGPDPAGLPPEGIPA
;
A
#
# COMPACT_ATOMS: atom_id res chain seq x y z
N MET A 1 6.84 20.86 -14.09
CA MET A 1 5.87 19.74 -14.03
C MET A 1 4.73 20.17 -13.12
N GLN A 2 3.48 19.78 -13.39
CA GLN A 2 2.36 20.17 -12.55
C GLN A 2 2.02 19.04 -11.55
N VAL A 3 1.95 19.40 -10.26
CA VAL A 3 1.46 18.54 -9.17
C VAL A 3 0.09 19.06 -8.75
N TYR A 4 -0.89 18.16 -8.67
CA TYR A 4 -2.28 18.45 -8.33
C TYR A 4 -2.58 18.09 -6.88
N GLY A 5 -3.69 18.62 -6.36
CA GLY A 5 -4.11 18.44 -4.98
C GLY A 5 -3.69 19.60 -4.08
N SER A 6 -4.00 19.48 -2.79
CA SER A 6 -3.77 20.51 -1.78
C SER A 6 -2.33 20.45 -1.26
N THR A 7 -1.36 20.81 -2.10
CA THR A 7 0.06 20.89 -1.73
C THR A 7 0.33 22.03 -0.76
N THR A 8 1.22 21.80 0.22
CA THR A 8 1.60 22.80 1.23
C THR A 8 2.92 23.49 0.94
N ASP A 9 3.74 22.91 0.07
CA ASP A 9 5.03 23.42 -0.37
C ASP A 9 5.41 22.89 -1.76
N ASP A 10 6.57 23.33 -2.25
CA ASP A 10 7.12 22.90 -3.54
C ASP A 10 7.70 21.48 -3.50
N ALA A 11 7.91 20.92 -2.30
CA ALA A 11 8.43 19.57 -2.12
C ALA A 11 7.34 18.49 -2.20
N THR A 12 6.18 18.83 -2.77
CA THR A 12 5.02 17.94 -3.00
C THR A 12 4.32 17.47 -1.73
N ARG A 13 4.64 18.01 -0.54
CA ARG A 13 3.91 17.68 0.69
C ARG A 13 2.47 18.17 0.57
N CYS A 14 1.53 17.49 1.20
CA CYS A 14 0.12 17.87 1.17
C CYS A 14 -0.50 17.97 2.56
N VAL A 15 -1.72 18.50 2.61
CA VAL A 15 -2.50 18.63 3.86
C VAL A 15 -2.80 17.29 4.54
N HIS A 16 -2.74 16.16 3.82
CA HIS A 16 -2.93 14.82 4.38
C HIS A 16 -1.63 14.21 4.93
N TYR A 17 -0.50 14.45 4.26
CA TYR A 17 0.82 13.92 4.60
C TYR A 17 1.88 15.01 4.39
N GLY A 18 2.49 15.46 5.49
CA GLY A 18 3.34 16.65 5.50
C GLY A 18 4.59 16.53 6.36
N THR A 19 5.05 15.33 6.66
CA THR A 19 6.37 15.14 7.29
C THR A 19 7.48 15.54 6.31
N VAL A 20 8.68 15.79 6.83
CA VAL A 20 9.85 16.11 6.01
C VAL A 20 10.19 15.02 4.98
N LEU A 21 9.70 13.79 5.19
CA LEU A 21 9.91 12.63 4.32
C LEU A 21 8.81 12.43 3.26
N ASP A 22 7.68 13.15 3.35
CA ASP A 22 6.53 13.04 2.42
C ASP A 22 6.78 13.83 1.13
N ILE A 23 7.92 13.57 0.49
CA ILE A 23 8.46 14.36 -0.62
C ILE A 23 8.29 13.68 -1.98
N VAL A 24 7.23 12.90 -2.15
CA VAL A 24 6.96 12.19 -3.39
C VAL A 24 5.56 12.51 -3.91
N ALA A 25 5.47 12.78 -5.21
CA ALA A 25 4.21 12.76 -5.94
C ALA A 25 4.17 11.54 -6.87
N ILE A 26 3.02 10.88 -6.93
CA ILE A 26 2.80 9.69 -7.76
C ILE A 26 2.01 10.10 -9.02
N LYS A 27 2.48 9.70 -10.20
CA LYS A 27 1.72 9.76 -11.45
C LYS A 27 0.66 8.67 -11.42
N PHE A 28 -0.61 9.04 -11.38
CA PHE A 28 -1.70 8.08 -11.34
C PHE A 28 -1.92 7.45 -12.71
N ARG A 29 -2.05 6.11 -12.75
CA ARG A 29 -2.22 5.36 -14.01
C ARG A 29 -3.47 5.76 -14.79
N CYS A 30 -4.53 6.13 -14.08
CA CYS A 30 -5.83 6.45 -14.67
C CYS A 30 -5.83 7.73 -15.51
N CYS A 31 -5.07 8.76 -15.11
CA CYS A 31 -5.11 10.09 -15.73
C CYS A 31 -3.74 10.67 -16.11
N GLY A 32 -2.63 10.04 -15.70
CA GLY A 32 -1.28 10.52 -16.00
C GLY A 32 -0.87 11.79 -15.23
N ARG A 33 -1.65 12.20 -14.22
CA ARG A 33 -1.39 13.37 -13.39
C ARG A 33 -0.65 13.01 -12.10
N TYR A 34 0.18 13.92 -11.64
CA TYR A 34 0.91 13.79 -10.37
C TYR A 34 0.07 14.28 -9.20
N TYR A 35 -0.03 13.45 -8.17
CA TYR A 35 -0.64 13.81 -6.89
C TYR A 35 0.28 13.38 -5.73
N PRO A 36 0.37 14.14 -4.64
CA PRO A 36 1.11 13.76 -3.43
C PRO A 36 0.63 12.46 -2.81
N CYS A 37 -0.67 12.19 -2.87
CA CYS A 37 -1.28 11.02 -2.26
C CYS A 37 -2.62 10.64 -2.89
N PHE A 38 -3.14 9.47 -2.53
CA PHE A 38 -4.44 8.95 -2.99
C PHE A 38 -5.64 9.81 -2.57
N GLN A 39 -5.57 10.49 -1.42
CA GLN A 39 -6.66 11.36 -0.97
C GLN A 39 -6.74 12.62 -1.84
N CYS A 40 -5.59 13.26 -2.11
CA CYS A 40 -5.51 14.38 -3.06
C CYS A 40 -6.04 14.00 -4.45
N HIS A 41 -5.76 12.78 -4.93
CA HIS A 41 -6.36 12.28 -6.17
C HIS A 41 -7.88 12.12 -6.05
N ALA A 42 -8.37 11.45 -5.01
CA ALA A 42 -9.80 11.20 -4.82
C ALA A 42 -10.62 12.49 -4.67
N GLU A 43 -10.03 13.54 -4.09
CA GLU A 43 -10.66 14.87 -3.99
C GLU A 43 -10.60 15.64 -5.32
N GLY A 44 -9.55 15.43 -6.12
CA GLY A 44 -9.31 16.18 -7.35
C GLY A 44 -9.89 15.56 -8.63
N GLU A 45 -10.40 14.32 -8.57
CA GLU A 45 -10.83 13.56 -9.73
C GLU A 45 -12.21 12.95 -9.57
N THR A 46 -12.93 12.84 -10.69
CA THR A 46 -14.28 12.23 -10.75
C THR A 46 -14.25 10.73 -11.02
N HIS A 47 -13.07 10.12 -11.02
CA HIS A 47 -12.85 8.71 -11.35
C HIS A 47 -11.99 8.02 -10.29
N PRO A 48 -12.17 6.70 -10.09
CA PRO A 48 -11.35 5.95 -9.15
C PRO A 48 -9.91 5.82 -9.64
N ALA A 49 -8.99 5.79 -8.69
CA ALA A 49 -7.59 5.50 -8.96
C ALA A 49 -7.42 4.11 -9.60
N ARG A 50 -6.47 4.01 -10.54
CA ARG A 50 -6.03 2.72 -11.10
C ARG A 50 -4.60 2.45 -10.65
N ARG A 51 -4.34 1.18 -10.34
CA ARG A 51 -3.01 0.70 -9.96
C ARG A 51 -2.13 0.52 -11.19
N TRP A 52 -0.83 0.73 -11.03
CA TRP A 52 0.16 0.33 -12.03
C TRP A 52 0.42 -1.18 -11.94
N PRO A 53 0.25 -1.92 -13.03
CA PRO A 53 0.56 -3.33 -13.08
C PRO A 53 2.06 -3.55 -13.01
N MET A 54 2.47 -4.70 -12.48
CA MET A 54 3.89 -5.02 -12.30
C MET A 54 4.68 -4.94 -13.61
N ALA A 55 4.07 -5.29 -14.74
CA ALA A 55 4.68 -5.19 -16.07
C ALA A 55 5.09 -3.75 -16.46
N ASP A 56 4.41 -2.74 -15.89
CA ASP A 56 4.63 -1.33 -16.20
C ASP A 56 5.54 -0.63 -15.16
N TRP A 57 6.16 -1.37 -14.23
CA TRP A 57 6.97 -0.76 -13.15
C TRP A 57 8.27 -0.09 -13.60
N ALA A 58 8.68 -0.29 -14.85
CA ALA A 58 9.77 0.47 -15.46
C ALA A 58 9.38 1.93 -15.79
N GLN A 59 8.08 2.26 -15.77
CA GLN A 59 7.60 3.60 -16.11
C GLN A 59 8.01 4.64 -15.06
N GLU A 60 8.44 5.81 -15.54
CA GLU A 60 8.65 7.03 -14.76
C GLU A 60 7.30 7.58 -14.27
N ALA A 61 7.03 7.33 -12.99
CA ALA A 61 5.76 7.65 -12.36
C ALA A 61 5.92 8.16 -10.92
N ILE A 62 7.14 8.38 -10.44
CA ILE A 62 7.41 8.91 -9.11
C ILE A 62 8.22 10.19 -9.26
N LEU A 63 7.70 11.30 -8.78
CA LEU A 63 8.40 12.58 -8.79
C LEU A 63 8.98 12.84 -7.40
N CYS A 64 10.30 13.04 -7.30
CA CYS A 64 10.90 13.55 -6.08
C CYS A 64 10.60 15.04 -5.95
N GLY A 65 9.95 15.48 -4.87
CA GLY A 65 9.63 16.88 -4.63
C GLY A 65 10.84 17.76 -4.31
N GLU A 66 11.93 17.20 -3.80
CA GLU A 66 13.13 17.99 -3.45
C GLU A 66 13.96 18.36 -4.69
N CYS A 67 14.10 17.43 -5.66
CA CYS A 67 14.94 17.67 -6.85
C CYS A 67 14.18 17.61 -8.18
N HIS A 68 12.89 17.32 -8.17
CA HIS A 68 12.03 17.20 -9.35
C HIS A 68 12.46 16.15 -10.37
N THR A 69 13.34 15.22 -9.99
CA THR A 69 13.70 14.07 -10.83
C THR A 69 12.52 13.09 -10.84
N GLU A 70 12.10 12.66 -12.03
CA GLU A 70 11.21 11.52 -12.20
C GLU A 70 12.00 10.22 -12.02
N LEU A 71 11.46 9.29 -11.25
CA LEU A 71 11.99 7.96 -11.00
C LEU A 71 11.00 6.93 -11.53
N SER A 72 11.53 5.79 -11.98
CA SER A 72 10.68 4.63 -12.24
C SER A 72 10.09 4.11 -10.93
N ILE A 73 8.92 3.46 -11.04
CA ILE A 73 8.28 2.79 -9.89
C ILE A 73 9.26 1.80 -9.26
N LEU A 74 9.98 1.04 -10.10
CA LEU A 74 10.98 0.08 -9.65
C LEU A 74 12.12 0.74 -8.84
N ALA A 75 12.69 1.83 -9.35
CA ALA A 75 13.78 2.55 -8.68
C ALA A 75 13.34 3.11 -7.32
N TYR A 76 12.16 3.72 -7.27
CA TYR A 76 11.60 4.22 -6.01
C TYR A 76 11.36 3.11 -4.99
N ARG A 77 10.77 1.98 -5.41
CA ARG A 77 10.45 0.86 -4.52
C ARG A 77 11.68 0.15 -3.93
N GLN A 78 12.85 0.32 -4.54
CA GLN A 78 14.12 -0.27 -4.10
C GLN A 78 15.01 0.71 -3.31
N ALA A 79 14.56 1.94 -3.11
CA ALA A 79 15.36 3.00 -2.51
C ALA A 79 14.72 3.56 -1.24
N THR A 80 15.56 3.87 -0.24
CA THR A 80 15.16 4.60 0.97
C THR A 80 15.38 6.11 0.84
N SER A 81 16.03 6.55 -0.24
CA SER A 81 16.28 7.95 -0.57
C SER A 81 16.29 8.16 -2.08
N CYS A 82 16.12 9.41 -2.51
CA CYS A 82 16.18 9.77 -3.92
C CYS A 82 17.57 9.47 -4.49
N PRO A 83 17.70 8.63 -5.54
CA PRO A 83 19.00 8.33 -6.14
C PRO A 83 19.68 9.55 -6.78
N ALA A 84 18.94 10.61 -7.08
CA ALA A 84 19.46 11.81 -7.72
C ALA A 84 19.98 12.86 -6.72
N CYS A 85 19.29 13.08 -5.60
CA CYS A 85 19.66 14.13 -4.64
C CYS A 85 19.94 13.64 -3.21
N GLY A 86 19.70 12.37 -2.90
CA GLY A 86 19.92 11.79 -1.58
C GLY A 86 18.86 12.13 -0.53
N ALA A 87 17.81 12.88 -0.87
CA ALA A 87 16.72 13.18 0.06
C ALA A 87 15.99 11.91 0.51
N ALA A 88 15.75 11.77 1.81
CA ALA A 88 15.13 10.57 2.39
C ALA A 88 13.65 10.44 2.03
N PHE A 89 13.21 9.22 1.72
CA PHE A 89 11.81 8.92 1.47
C PHE A 89 11.12 8.38 2.72
N ASN A 90 9.81 8.59 2.80
CA ASN A 90 9.01 8.00 3.86
C ASN A 90 8.75 6.51 3.59
N GLU A 91 9.46 5.61 4.28
CA GLU A 91 9.25 4.16 4.16
C GLU A 91 7.82 3.72 4.55
N ARG A 92 7.11 4.52 5.38
CA ARG A 92 5.71 4.25 5.76
C ARG A 92 4.76 4.41 4.58
N CYS A 93 5.14 5.09 3.49
CA CYS A 93 4.38 5.09 2.24
C CYS A 93 4.22 3.68 1.65
N GLY A 94 5.11 2.74 2.00
CA GLY A 94 4.96 1.32 1.66
C GLY A 94 3.65 0.69 2.14
N LEU A 95 3.09 1.17 3.25
CA LEU A 95 1.77 0.73 3.75
C LEU A 95 0.64 1.04 2.77
N HIS A 96 0.81 2.07 1.94
CA HIS A 96 -0.16 2.49 0.93
C HIS A 96 0.18 1.98 -0.48
N ALA A 97 1.24 1.18 -0.64
CA ALA A 97 1.69 0.73 -1.95
C ALA A 97 0.58 0.05 -2.77
N HIS A 98 -0.29 -0.71 -2.11
CA HIS A 98 -1.42 -1.40 -2.72
C HIS A 98 -2.48 -0.46 -3.32
N LEU A 99 -2.49 0.83 -2.96
CA LEU A 99 -3.38 1.85 -3.54
C LEU A 99 -2.85 2.37 -4.90
N TYR A 100 -1.54 2.28 -5.14
CA TYR A 100 -0.88 2.83 -6.33
C TYR A 100 -0.37 1.76 -7.29
N PHE A 101 0.03 0.61 -6.76
CA PHE A 101 0.74 -0.46 -7.48
C PHE A 101 0.06 -1.80 -7.24
N GLU A 102 0.02 -2.66 -8.25
CA GLU A 102 -0.29 -4.06 -8.06
C GLU A 102 0.85 -4.73 -7.30
N VAL A 103 0.61 -5.07 -6.04
CA VAL A 103 1.55 -5.84 -5.23
C VAL A 103 1.19 -7.33 -5.33
N PRO A 104 2.17 -8.24 -5.40
CA PRO A 104 1.87 -9.66 -5.30
C PRO A 104 1.14 -9.90 -3.97
N GLU A 105 -0.06 -10.49 -4.05
CA GLU A 105 -0.80 -10.93 -2.86
C GLU A 105 0.09 -11.89 -2.07
N PRO A 106 0.13 -11.81 -0.74
CA PRO A 106 0.75 -12.87 0.04
C PRO A 106 0.04 -14.19 -0.31
N VAL A 107 0.79 -15.18 -0.77
CA VAL A 107 0.26 -16.52 -0.99
C VAL A 107 -0.25 -17.00 0.36
N SER A 108 -1.56 -17.08 0.53
CA SER A 108 -2.15 -17.75 1.68
C SER A 108 -1.74 -19.21 1.62
N GLU A 109 -0.90 -19.64 2.56
CA GLU A 109 -0.66 -21.06 2.76
C GLU A 109 -2.02 -21.75 2.96
N PRO A 110 -2.29 -22.89 2.32
CA PRO A 110 -3.52 -23.62 2.56
C PRO A 110 -3.61 -23.95 4.04
N VAL A 111 -4.63 -23.41 4.72
CA VAL A 111 -4.95 -23.76 6.09
C VAL A 111 -5.16 -25.28 6.11
N PRO A 112 -4.36 -26.07 6.84
CA PRO A 112 -4.58 -27.51 6.93
C PRO A 112 -6.01 -27.73 7.44
N ALA A 113 -6.75 -28.60 6.76
CA ALA A 113 -8.12 -28.93 7.14
C ALA A 113 -8.17 -29.29 8.63
N PRO A 114 -9.21 -28.87 9.37
CA PRO A 114 -9.37 -29.28 10.75
C PRO A 114 -9.29 -30.81 10.81
N GLY A 115 -8.38 -31.32 11.64
CA GLY A 115 -8.24 -32.75 11.87
C GLY A 115 -9.57 -33.36 12.33
N PRO A 116 -9.76 -34.67 12.13
CA PRO A 116 -11.01 -35.34 12.50
C PRO A 116 -11.35 -35.02 13.97
N THR A 117 -12.57 -34.53 14.19
CA THR A 117 -13.11 -34.33 15.54
C THR A 117 -13.07 -35.66 16.28
N PRO A 118 -12.50 -35.74 17.50
CA PRO A 118 -12.57 -36.96 18.29
C PRO A 118 -14.04 -37.33 18.51
N GLY A 119 -14.37 -38.60 18.22
CA GLY A 119 -15.71 -39.14 18.39
C GLY A 119 -16.15 -39.11 19.86
N PRO A 120 -17.46 -39.18 20.14
CA PRO A 120 -17.98 -39.12 21.50
C PRO A 120 -17.44 -40.28 22.35
N ASP A 121 -16.99 -39.94 23.56
CA ASP A 121 -16.50 -40.84 24.59
C ASP A 121 -17.60 -41.82 25.03
N PRO A 122 -17.46 -43.14 24.83
CA PRO A 122 -18.48 -44.11 25.19
C PRO A 122 -18.28 -44.57 26.64
N ALA A 123 -18.62 -43.72 27.61
CA ALA A 123 -18.67 -44.14 29.01
C ALA A 123 -19.72 -43.36 29.81
N GLY A 124 -20.98 -43.42 29.36
CA GLY A 124 -22.13 -43.18 30.23
C GLY A 124 -22.46 -44.45 31.01
N LEU A 125 -21.88 -44.64 32.20
CA LEU A 125 -22.47 -45.54 33.19
C LEU A 125 -23.45 -44.74 34.05
N PRO A 126 -24.73 -45.15 34.18
CA PRO A 126 -25.64 -44.57 35.16
C PRO A 126 -25.22 -44.99 36.58
N PRO A 127 -25.36 -44.13 37.60
CA PRO A 127 -25.20 -44.56 38.98
C PRO A 127 -26.36 -45.50 39.35
N GLU A 128 -26.03 -46.72 39.76
CA GLU A 128 -26.97 -47.69 40.31
C GLU A 128 -27.58 -47.15 41.61
N GLY A 129 -28.91 -47.27 41.71
CA GLY A 129 -29.68 -46.84 42.86
C GLY A 129 -29.41 -47.69 44.10
N ILE A 130 -29.48 -47.05 45.27
CA ILE A 130 -29.60 -47.72 46.56
C ILE A 130 -30.98 -47.37 47.14
N PRO A 131 -31.81 -48.36 47.50
CA PRO A 131 -33.20 -48.15 47.92
C PRO A 131 -33.37 -47.82 49.41
N ALA A 132 -34.49 -47.12 49.67
CA ALA A 132 -35.31 -46.95 50.89
C ALA A 132 -34.61 -46.57 52.22
#